data_AF-A0A7W9EU06-F1
#
_entry.id   AF-A0A7W9EU06-F1
#
_cell.length_a   1.000
_cell.length_b   1.000
_cell.length_c   1.000
_cell.angle_alpha   90.00
_cell.angle_beta   90.00
_cell.angle_gamma   90.00
#
_symmetry.space_group_name_H-M   'P 1'
#
loop_
_entity.id
_entity.type
_entity.pdbx_description
1 polymer ?
#
loop_
_entity_poly.entity_id
_entity_poly.type
_entity_poly.pdbx_seq_one_letter_code
_entity_poly.pdbx_strand_id
1 'polypeptide(L)' 'MSVARMMGLDTAGKMLGGHERLGDALAIQPRSLRAKLAGDRGISAADLIATAEALDARADRVREHARKLREEAGQ' A
#
# COMPACT_ATOMS: atom_id res chain seq x y z
N MET A 1 16.80 -5.48 11.38
CA MET A 1 15.54 -5.35 10.61
C MET A 1 15.86 -4.67 9.27
N SER A 2 15.17 -4.99 8.16
CA SER A 2 15.55 -4.47 6.84
C SER A 2 14.99 -3.08 6.58
N VAL A 3 15.86 -2.09 6.41
CA VAL A 3 15.50 -0.70 6.07
C VAL A 3 14.72 -0.62 4.75
N ALA A 4 15.11 -1.43 3.76
CA ALA A 4 14.42 -1.50 2.48
C ALA A 4 12.96 -1.94 2.62
N ARG A 5 12.67 -2.92 3.50
CA ARG A 5 11.29 -3.37 3.74
C ARG A 5 10.45 -2.30 4.42
N MET A 6 11.01 -1.60 5.42
CA MET A 6 10.32 -0.49 6.09
C MET A 6 10.01 0.66 5.13
N MET A 7 11.01 1.10 4.36
CA MET A 7 10.86 2.18 3.39
C MET A 7 9.86 1.81 2.29
N GLY A 8 9.86 0.55 1.85
CA GLY A 8 8.88 0.02 0.92
C GLY A 8 7.45 0.13 1.44
N LEU A 9 7.21 -0.28 2.70
CA LEU A 9 5.90 -0.15 3.34
C LEU A 9 5.49 1.30 3.55
N ASP A 10 6.38 2.17 4.04
CA ASP A 10 6.08 3.59 4.24
C ASP A 10 5.69 4.27 2.90
N THR A 11 6.44 3.98 1.84
CA THR A 11 6.14 4.48 0.49
C THR A 11 4.80 3.95 -0.02
N ALA A 12 4.55 2.64 0.14
CA ALA A 12 3.28 2.04 -0.25
C ALA A 12 2.10 2.67 0.51
N GLY A 13 2.25 2.96 1.80
CA GLY A 13 1.25 3.65 2.60
C GLY A 13 0.91 5.02 2.02
N LYS A 14 1.92 5.81 1.63
CA LYS A 14 1.70 7.10 0.93
C LYS A 14 0.96 6.91 -0.40
N MET A 15 1.35 5.91 -1.19
CA MET A 15 0.70 5.59 -2.47
C MET A 15 -0.76 5.14 -2.29
N LEU A 16 -1.07 4.36 -1.25
CA LEU A 16 -2.42 3.89 -0.94
C LEU A 16 -3.35 5.01 -0.43
N GLY A 17 -2.78 6.15 -0.03
CA GLY A 17 -3.51 7.32 0.50
C GLY A 17 -3.49 7.41 2.02
N GLY A 18 -2.50 6.82 2.68
CA GLY A 18 -2.26 6.90 4.12
C GLY A 18 -1.91 5.55 4.76
N HIS A 19 -1.29 5.61 5.94
CA HIS A 19 -0.93 4.42 6.71
C HIS A 19 -2.16 3.65 7.22
N GLU A 20 -3.31 4.28 7.39
CA GLU A 20 -4.55 3.59 7.76
C GLU A 20 -4.95 2.56 6.70
N ARG A 21 -4.94 2.95 5.42
CA ARG A 21 -5.24 2.05 4.29
C ARG A 21 -4.22 0.93 4.13
N LEU A 22 -2.96 1.19 4.49
CA LEU A 22 -1.95 0.13 4.57
C LEU A 22 -2.25 -0.84 5.72
N GLY A 23 -2.71 -0.34 6.86
CA GLY A 23 -3.15 -1.17 7.98
C GLY A 23 -4.32 -2.07 7.61
N ASP A 24 -5.31 -1.53 6.89
CA ASP A 24 -6.45 -2.28 6.36
C ASP A 24 -6.00 -3.37 5.38
N ALA A 25 -5.11 -3.04 4.44
CA ALA A 25 -4.57 -3.98 3.47
C ALA A 25 -3.80 -5.14 4.14
N LEU A 26 -3.14 -4.87 5.25
CA LEU A 26 -2.41 -5.87 6.03
C LEU A 26 -3.29 -6.60 7.07
N ALA A 27 -4.57 -6.21 7.20
CA ALA A 27 -5.48 -6.69 8.25
C ALA A 27 -4.89 -6.55 9.67
N ILE A 28 -4.19 -5.44 9.94
CA ILE A 28 -3.57 -5.18 11.24
C ILE A 28 -4.02 -3.85 11.85
N GLN A 29 -4.00 -3.80 13.18
CA GLN A 29 -4.32 -2.58 13.92
C GLN A 29 -3.23 -1.49 13.72
N PRO A 30 -3.58 -0.20 13.82
CA PRO A 30 -2.63 0.92 13.69
C PRO A 30 -1.39 0.81 14.59
N ARG A 31 -1.55 0.31 15.82
CA ARG A 31 -0.41 0.07 16.73
C ARG A 31 0.57 -0.96 16.18
N SER A 32 0.07 -2.04 15.57
CA SER A 32 0.91 -3.08 14.97
C SER A 32 1.65 -2.54 13.75
N LEU A 33 0.97 -1.74 12.93
CA LEU A 33 1.58 -1.07 11.78
C LEU A 33 2.69 -0.11 12.22
N ARG A 34 2.44 0.73 13.23
CA ARG A 34 3.45 1.64 13.78
C ARG A 34 4.69 0.88 14.27
N ALA A 35 4.51 -0.22 14.99
CA ALA A 35 5.63 -1.04 15.44
C ALA A 35 6.43 -1.66 14.28
N LYS A 36 5.77 -2.01 13.16
CA LYS A 36 6.48 -2.48 11.94
C LYS A 36 7.24 -1.35 11.25
N LEU A 37 6.69 -0.14 11.20
CA LEU A 37 7.34 1.02 10.58
C LEU A 37 8.48 1.60 11.44
N ALA A 38 8.38 1.47 12.77
CA ALA A 38 9.36 1.97 13.72
C ALA A 38 10.61 1.08 13.88
N GLY A 39 10.60 -0.15 13.36
CA GLY A 39 11.70 -1.09 13.56
C GLY A 39 11.43 -2.18 14.61
N ASP A 40 10.44 -1.97 15.47
CA ASP A 40 10.17 -2.79 16.65
C ASP A 40 9.63 -4.19 16.34
N ARG A 41 8.96 -4.37 15.18
CA ARG A 41 8.44 -5.65 14.70
C ARG A 41 8.83 -5.95 13.28
N GLY A 42 9.35 -7.15 13.02
CA GLY A 42 9.72 -7.59 11.67
C GLY A 42 8.59 -7.47 10.64
N ILE A 43 8.99 -7.13 9.41
CA ILE A 43 8.13 -7.13 8.22
C ILE A 43 8.36 -8.47 7.50
N SER A 44 7.35 -9.32 7.50
CA SER A 44 7.33 -10.65 6.89
C SER A 44 7.22 -10.58 5.36
N ALA A 45 7.41 -11.71 4.68
CA ALA A 45 7.17 -11.79 3.24
C ALA A 45 5.68 -11.62 2.90
N ALA A 46 4.79 -12.14 3.75
CA ALA A 46 3.35 -11.97 3.62
C ALA A 46 2.95 -10.48 3.67
N ASP A 47 3.56 -9.68 4.56
CA ASP A 47 3.31 -8.24 4.60
C ASP A 47 3.66 -7.57 3.26
N LEU A 48 4.79 -7.97 2.64
CA LEU A 48 5.20 -7.40 1.35
C LEU A 48 4.24 -7.79 0.22
N ILE A 49 3.84 -9.05 0.16
CA ILE A 49 2.93 -9.57 -0.86
C ILE A 49 1.57 -8.88 -0.74
N ALA A 50 0.99 -8.84 0.47
CA ALA A 50 -0.29 -8.16 0.69
C ALA A 50 -0.22 -6.66 0.37
N THR A 51 0.90 -6.00 0.68
CA THR A 51 1.13 -4.60 0.29
C THR A 51 1.17 -4.43 -1.23
N ALA A 52 1.85 -5.33 -1.95
CA ALA A 52 1.92 -5.32 -3.41
C ALA A 52 0.54 -5.52 -4.05
N GLU A 53 -0.23 -6.51 -3.59
CA GLU A 53 -1.60 -6.77 -4.05
C GLU A 53 -2.51 -5.56 -3.84
N ALA A 54 -2.38 -4.87 -2.70
CA ALA A 54 -3.14 -3.65 -2.44
C ALA A 54 -2.76 -2.49 -3.38
N LEU A 55 -1.48 -2.38 -3.74
CA LEU A 55 -1.00 -1.40 -4.73
C LEU A 55 -1.53 -1.73 -6.13
N ASP A 56 -1.52 -3.00 -6.53
CA ASP A 56 -2.07 -3.44 -7.82
C ASP A 56 -3.57 -3.12 -7.92
N ALA A 57 -4.34 -3.47 -6.87
CA ALA A 57 -5.77 -3.15 -6.81
C ALA A 57 -6.05 -1.63 -6.84
N ARG A 58 -5.14 -0.80 -6.28
CA ARG A 58 -5.23 0.65 -6.44
C ARG A 58 -4.89 1.09 -7.86
N ALA A 59 -3.82 0.56 -8.44
CA ALA A 59 -3.40 0.88 -9.79
C ALA A 59 -4.51 0.59 -10.80
N ASP A 60 -5.21 -0.54 -10.66
CA ASP A 60 -6.32 -0.89 -11.53
C ASP A 60 -7.49 0.09 -11.41
N ARG A 61 -7.85 0.51 -10.20
CA ARG A 61 -8.88 1.55 -10.00
C ARG A 61 -8.49 2.88 -10.64
N VAL A 62 -7.22 3.26 -10.54
CA VAL A 62 -6.69 4.49 -11.17
C VAL A 62 -6.68 4.36 -12.69
N ARG A 63 -6.25 3.22 -13.24
CA ARG A 63 -6.28 2.95 -14.69
C ARG A 63 -7.70 2.99 -15.24
N GLU A 64 -8.64 2.40 -14.52
CA GLU A 64 -10.07 2.42 -14.85
C GLU A 64 -10.61 3.86 -14.91
N HIS A 65 -10.31 4.68 -13.91
CA HIS A 65 -10.70 6.10 -13.94
C HIS A 65 -10.03 6.86 -15.09
N ALA A 66 -8.75 6.62 -15.34
CA ALA A 66 -8.05 7.22 -16.46
C ALA A 66 -8.66 6.80 -17.81
N ARG A 67 -9.12 5.54 -17.95
CA ARG A 67 -9.83 5.07 -19.15
C ARG A 67 -11.13 5.86 -19.34
N LYS A 68 -11.97 5.95 -18.32
CA LYS A 68 -13.22 6.72 -18.37
C LYS A 68 -13.00 8.17 -18.80
N LEU A 69 -11.97 8.83 -18.26
CA LEU A 69 -11.64 10.21 -18.66
C LEU A 69 -11.21 10.34 -20.13
N ARG A 70 -10.55 9.32 -20.70
CA ARG A 70 -10.19 9.29 -22.12
C ARG A 70 -11.40 9.06 -23.01
N GLU A 71 -12.29 8.15 -22.60
CA GLU A 71 -13.57 7.90 -23.28
C GLU A 71 -14.41 9.19 -23.34
N GLU A 72 -14.54 9.92 -22.22
CA GLU A 72 -15.22 11.22 -22.17
C GLU A 72 -14.53 12.31 -23.02
N ALA A 73 -13.21 12.21 -23.20
CA ALA A 73 -12.45 13.11 -24.07
C ALA A 73 -12.53 12.72 -25.57
N GLY A 74 -13.19 11.62 -25.92
CA GLY A 74 -13.29 11.10 -27.29
C GLY A 74 -12.00 10.48 -27.84
N GLN A 75 -11.12 9.98 -26.96
CA GLN A 75 -9.90 9.23 -27.31
C GLN A 75 -10.14 7.71 -27.38
#